data_AF-A0A813GSX8-F1
#
_entry.id   AF-A0A813GSX8-F1
#
_cell.length_a   1.000
_cell.length_b   1.000
_cell.length_c   1.000
_cell.angle_alpha   90.00
_cell.angle_beta   90.00
_cell.angle_gamma   90.00
#
_symmetry.space_group_name_H-M   'P 1'
#
loop_
_entity.id
_entity.type
_entity.pdbx_description
1 polymer ?
#
loop_
_entity_poly.entity_id
_entity_poly.type
_entity_poly.pdbx_seq_one_letter_code
_entity_poly.pdbx_strand_id
1 'polypeptide(L)'
;MRYFEVSKTGRWRLLGPHFKFESTVIVREDWQQMQATYRQARPGAMRHFSGFWQVVPTGKSESLVMFYTEAIPGFILPAIFRSFDRRALEDMARSLLQDDATANNEDMQGVSFFEMDASRELELEDPPCDDEKGEPEMDKVSEEEKLSASEDPEGLVNMLSLGIKSVRVQAKKSETKLKGMFHKAFKAGVLRHTALLKQQKILKQSEESMKKFQVKKTTTTTTATTTTRTTTPPPTTTNNNLETRIHGTGEFLVKLEKVALASEAEVPEALRALRSPASTDSE
;
A
#
# COMPACT_ATOMS: atom_id res chain seq x y z
N MET A 1 -10.90 29.45 -12.20
CA MET A 1 -11.21 29.21 -10.77
C MET A 1 -12.65 28.78 -10.64
N ARG A 2 -12.94 27.69 -9.90
CA ARG A 2 -14.31 27.19 -9.72
C ARG A 2 -14.68 27.21 -8.24
N TYR A 3 -15.94 27.54 -7.96
CA TYR A 3 -16.50 27.56 -6.62
C TYR A 3 -17.59 26.51 -6.56
N PHE A 4 -17.52 25.67 -5.54
CA PHE A 4 -18.56 24.69 -5.24
C PHE A 4 -18.97 24.85 -3.79
N GLU A 5 -20.28 24.94 -3.56
CA GLU A 5 -20.84 24.87 -2.21
C GLU A 5 -21.19 23.42 -1.95
N VAL A 6 -20.55 22.84 -0.94
CA VAL A 6 -20.79 21.46 -0.52
C VAL A 6 -21.38 21.51 0.88
N SER A 7 -22.65 21.13 0.99
CA SER A 7 -23.27 20.91 2.30
C SER A 7 -23.10 19.44 2.67
N LYS A 8 -22.34 19.15 3.73
CA LYS A 8 -22.26 17.81 4.32
C LYS A 8 -22.96 17.82 5.68
N THR A 9 -23.88 16.88 5.86
CA THR A 9 -24.53 16.63 7.15
C THR A 9 -23.79 15.53 7.88
N GLY A 10 -23.01 15.90 8.89
CA GLY A 10 -22.32 14.93 9.75
C GLY A 10 -23.29 14.32 10.76
N ARG A 11 -23.25 12.98 10.92
CA ARG A 11 -23.93 12.28 12.02
C ARG A 11 -22.89 11.76 13.00
N TRP A 12 -23.00 12.18 14.25
CA TRP A 12 -22.01 11.88 15.28
C TRP A 12 -22.65 11.14 16.45
N ARG A 13 -21.90 10.18 17.01
CA ARG A 13 -22.24 9.53 18.28
C ARG A 13 -21.17 9.89 19.28
N LEU A 14 -21.49 10.79 20.22
CA LEU A 14 -20.62 11.06 21.37
C LEU A 14 -21.32 10.47 22.59
N LEU A 15 -20.77 9.37 23.14
CA LEU A 15 -21.25 8.72 24.37
C LEU A 15 -22.69 8.17 24.33
N GLY A 16 -23.19 7.76 23.16
CA GLY A 16 -24.53 7.16 23.01
C GLY A 16 -25.53 8.00 22.22
N PRO A 17 -25.79 9.28 22.56
CA PRO A 17 -26.72 10.09 21.79
C PRO A 17 -26.20 10.45 20.41
N HIS A 18 -27.12 10.46 19.44
CA HIS A 18 -26.87 10.88 18.07
C HIS A 18 -27.03 12.39 17.95
N PHE A 19 -25.93 13.10 17.70
CA PHE A 19 -25.96 14.50 17.32
C PHE A 19 -25.88 14.61 15.81
N LYS A 20 -26.82 15.36 15.22
CA LYS A 20 -26.77 15.75 13.81
C LYS A 20 -26.30 17.19 13.77
N PHE A 21 -25.28 17.46 12.97
CA PHE A 21 -24.88 18.82 12.69
C PHE A 21 -24.68 19.00 11.20
N GLU A 22 -25.28 20.05 10.69
CA GLU A 22 -25.13 20.49 9.32
C GLU A 22 -24.01 21.52 9.30
N SER A 23 -22.97 21.23 8.53
CA SER A 23 -21.89 22.16 8.26
C SER A 23 -21.81 22.37 6.76
N THR A 24 -22.10 23.58 6.33
CA THR A 24 -21.93 23.98 4.94
C THR A 24 -20.53 24.52 4.74
N VAL A 25 -19.80 23.96 3.79
CA VAL A 25 -18.42 24.32 3.49
C VAL A 25 -18.35 24.77 2.03
N ILE A 26 -17.74 25.93 1.80
CA ILE A 26 -17.43 26.41 0.44
C ILE A 26 -16.05 25.91 0.09
N VAL A 27 -15.95 25.21 -1.04
CA VAL A 27 -14.69 24.74 -1.61
C VAL A 27 -14.34 25.62 -2.81
N ARG A 28 -13.13 26.17 -2.80
CA ARG A 28 -12.55 26.95 -3.88
C ARG A 28 -11.39 26.16 -4.46
N GLU A 29 -11.57 25.71 -5.70
CA GLU A 29 -10.58 24.93 -6.43
C GLU A 29 -9.77 25.82 -7.37
N ASP A 30 -8.45 25.72 -7.22
CA ASP A 30 -7.46 26.28 -8.11
C ASP A 30 -6.68 25.14 -8.81
N TRP A 31 -7.12 24.84 -10.03
CA TRP A 31 -6.52 23.82 -10.89
C TRP A 31 -5.14 24.21 -11.41
N GLN A 32 -4.77 25.49 -11.40
CA GLN A 32 -3.42 25.91 -11.80
C GLN A 32 -2.41 25.56 -10.72
N GLN A 33 -2.81 25.68 -9.44
CA GLN A 33 -1.97 25.37 -8.29
C GLN A 33 -2.20 23.96 -7.74
N MET A 34 -3.10 23.18 -8.35
CA MET A 34 -3.57 21.88 -7.87
C MET A 34 -3.93 21.93 -6.37
N GLN A 35 -4.64 23.00 -5.98
CA GLN A 35 -5.01 23.29 -4.61
C GLN A 35 -6.52 23.46 -4.50
N ALA A 36 -7.12 22.94 -3.44
CA ALA A 36 -8.46 23.36 -3.03
C ALA A 36 -8.42 23.88 -1.60
N THR A 37 -8.93 25.09 -1.43
CA THR A 37 -9.14 25.71 -0.11
C THR A 37 -10.59 25.56 0.27
N TYR A 38 -10.87 25.23 1.52
CA TYR A 38 -12.23 25.13 2.02
C TYR A 38 -12.41 25.98 3.26
N ARG A 39 -13.58 26.60 3.37
CA ARG A 39 -13.96 27.45 4.51
C ARG A 39 -15.43 27.24 4.86
N GLN A 40 -15.72 27.29 6.15
CA GLN A 40 -17.07 27.23 6.68
C GLN A 40 -17.90 28.40 6.14
N ALA A 41 -19.05 28.08 5.54
CA ALA A 41 -20.00 29.06 5.04
C ALA A 41 -20.98 29.51 6.12
N ARG A 42 -21.44 28.56 6.95
CA ARG A 42 -22.40 28.81 8.04
C ARG A 42 -21.86 28.26 9.37
N PRO A 43 -21.84 29.07 10.44
CA PRO A 43 -21.46 28.61 11.77
C PRO A 43 -22.46 27.54 12.23
N GLY A 44 -21.97 26.34 12.48
CA GLY A 44 -22.74 25.18 12.94
C GLY A 44 -22.20 24.70 14.29
N ALA A 45 -21.93 23.39 14.41
CA ALA A 45 -21.23 22.84 15.58
C ALA A 45 -19.76 23.31 15.71
N MET A 46 -19.19 23.83 14.62
CA MET A 46 -17.87 24.45 14.60
C MET A 46 -17.97 25.97 14.56
N ARG A 47 -17.11 26.64 15.33
CA ARG A 47 -16.91 28.10 15.31
C ARG A 47 -15.98 28.51 14.16
N HIS A 48 -15.02 27.65 13.86
CA HIS A 48 -14.11 27.83 12.74
C HIS A 48 -13.84 26.47 12.12
N PHE A 49 -14.05 26.34 10.81
CA PHE A 49 -13.60 25.20 10.04
C PHE A 49 -13.02 25.71 8.73
N SER A 50 -11.72 25.53 8.57
CA SER A 50 -11.03 25.91 7.34
C SER A 50 -9.87 24.99 7.07
N GLY A 51 -9.37 25.01 5.85
CA GLY A 51 -8.20 24.25 5.50
C GLY A 51 -7.96 24.26 4.01
N PHE A 52 -7.01 23.44 3.61
CA PHE A 52 -6.72 23.24 2.21
C PHE A 52 -6.12 21.86 1.99
N TRP A 53 -6.23 21.39 0.75
CA TRP A 53 -5.36 20.36 0.25
C TRP A 53 -4.64 20.87 -0.99
N GLN A 54 -3.39 20.45 -1.15
CA GLN A 54 -2.55 20.81 -2.28
C GLN A 54 -1.76 19.60 -2.75
N VAL A 55 -1.68 19.42 -4.06
CA VAL A 55 -0.87 18.38 -4.67
C VAL A 55 0.36 19.03 -5.26
N VAL A 56 1.52 18.75 -4.68
CA VAL A 56 2.81 19.26 -5.14
C VAL A 56 3.51 18.14 -5.91
N PRO A 57 3.74 18.28 -7.23
CA PRO A 57 4.49 17.28 -7.98
C PRO A 57 5.95 17.29 -7.52
N THR A 58 6.43 16.17 -6.99
CA THR A 58 7.83 16.01 -6.55
C THR A 58 8.69 15.35 -7.62
N GLY A 59 8.08 14.72 -8.63
CA GLY A 59 8.77 14.06 -9.73
C GLY A 59 7.83 13.74 -10.91
N LYS A 60 8.31 12.92 -11.86
CA LYS A 60 7.53 12.54 -13.06
C LYS A 60 6.34 11.61 -12.76
N SER A 61 6.43 10.85 -11.67
CA SER A 61 5.43 9.85 -11.25
C SER A 61 5.05 9.95 -9.78
N GLU A 62 5.49 11.02 -9.12
CA GLU A 62 5.33 11.19 -7.68
C GLU A 62 4.71 12.54 -7.37
N SER A 63 3.83 12.56 -6.39
CA SER A 63 3.17 13.76 -5.93
C SER A 63 2.99 13.70 -4.43
N LEU A 64 3.33 14.80 -3.76
CA LEU A 64 3.09 14.99 -2.35
C LEU A 64 1.71 15.63 -2.18
N VAL A 65 0.82 14.93 -1.49
CA VAL A 65 -0.48 15.49 -1.11
C VAL A 65 -0.37 16.08 0.28
N MET A 66 -0.43 17.40 0.37
CA MET A 66 -0.50 18.12 1.63
C MET A 66 -1.96 18.34 2.01
N PHE A 67 -2.34 17.97 3.22
CA PHE A 67 -3.66 18.19 3.77
C PHE A 67 -3.54 18.93 5.09
N TYR A 68 -4.23 20.06 5.21
CA TYR A 68 -4.25 20.88 6.40
C TYR A 68 -5.69 21.24 6.76
N THR A 69 -6.03 21.07 8.04
CA THR A 69 -7.36 21.38 8.59
C THR A 69 -7.22 22.11 9.91
N GLU A 70 -7.87 23.25 10.01
CA GLU A 70 -8.13 23.96 11.25
C GLU A 70 -9.60 23.80 11.61
N ALA A 71 -9.86 23.29 12.81
CA ALA A 71 -11.21 23.05 13.32
C ALA A 71 -11.28 23.50 14.77
N ILE A 72 -12.15 24.46 15.06
CA ILE A 72 -12.43 24.97 16.39
C ILE A 72 -13.90 24.65 16.69
N PRO A 73 -14.20 23.72 17.61
CA PRO A 73 -15.57 23.46 18.02
C PRO A 73 -16.20 24.70 18.63
N GLY A 74 -17.48 24.94 18.36
CA GLY A 74 -18.23 26.07 18.92
C GLY A 74 -18.76 25.83 20.34
N PHE A 75 -18.60 24.62 20.86
CA PHE A 75 -19.07 24.22 22.17
C PHE A 75 -17.90 24.07 23.15
N ILE A 76 -18.14 24.43 24.41
CA ILE A 76 -17.15 24.32 25.48
C ILE A 76 -17.10 22.86 25.91
N LEU A 77 -16.03 22.16 25.54
CA LEU A 77 -15.80 20.79 26.00
C LEU A 77 -15.33 20.79 27.47
N PRO A 78 -15.96 19.99 28.35
CA PRO A 78 -15.43 19.75 29.69
C PRO A 78 -13.98 19.28 29.63
N ALA A 79 -13.13 19.70 30.58
CA ALA A 79 -11.69 19.43 30.56
C ALA A 79 -11.33 17.93 30.45
N ILE A 80 -12.23 17.05 30.88
CA ILE A 80 -12.10 15.59 30.82
C ILE A 80 -12.00 15.09 29.36
N PHE A 81 -12.50 15.83 28.37
CA PHE A 81 -12.51 15.44 26.96
C PHE A 81 -11.36 15.97 26.11
N ARG A 82 -10.45 16.78 26.68
CA ARG A 82 -9.32 17.35 25.90
C ARG A 82 -8.43 16.30 25.24
N SER A 83 -8.29 15.12 25.85
CA SER A 83 -7.56 13.99 25.28
C SER A 83 -8.31 13.30 24.13
N PHE A 84 -9.64 13.46 24.09
CA PHE A 84 -10.53 12.92 23.06
C PHE A 84 -10.59 13.81 21.82
N ASP A 85 -10.37 15.13 21.96
CA ASP A 85 -10.45 16.10 20.86
C ASP A 85 -9.61 15.68 19.66
N ARG A 86 -8.37 15.24 19.90
CA ARG A 86 -7.48 14.84 18.80
C ARG A 86 -7.97 13.59 18.07
N ARG A 87 -8.42 12.55 18.81
CA ARG A 87 -8.94 11.33 18.21
C ARG A 87 -10.24 11.57 17.46
N ALA A 88 -11.15 12.36 18.05
CA ALA A 88 -12.39 12.75 17.41
C ALA A 88 -12.10 13.54 16.11
N LEU A 89 -11.16 14.49 16.13
CA LEU A 89 -10.79 15.25 14.94
C LEU A 89 -10.17 14.36 13.85
N GLU A 90 -9.30 13.43 14.24
CA GLU A 90 -8.69 12.47 13.32
C GLU A 90 -9.73 11.52 12.70
N ASP A 91 -10.69 11.03 13.49
CA ASP A 91 -11.79 10.18 12.98
C ASP A 91 -12.77 10.99 12.12
N MET A 92 -12.99 12.27 12.41
CA MET A 92 -13.76 13.18 11.54
C MET A 92 -13.09 13.35 10.19
N ALA A 93 -11.79 13.64 10.20
CA ALA A 93 -11.01 13.80 8.98
C ALA A 93 -11.01 12.51 8.17
N ARG A 94 -10.86 11.34 8.83
CA ARG A 94 -10.96 10.04 8.16
C ARG A 94 -12.34 9.76 7.59
N SER A 95 -13.41 10.02 8.33
CA SER A 95 -14.79 9.78 7.86
C SER A 95 -15.11 10.65 6.64
N LEU A 96 -14.71 11.93 6.66
CA LEU A 96 -14.90 12.81 5.51
C LEU A 96 -14.14 12.34 4.26
N LEU A 97 -12.98 11.70 4.44
CA LEU A 97 -12.19 11.09 3.37
C LEU A 97 -12.70 9.71 2.95
N GLN A 98 -13.32 8.94 3.85
CA GLN A 98 -13.83 7.59 3.59
C GLN A 98 -15.17 7.56 2.89
N ASP A 99 -16.04 8.54 3.14
CA ASP A 99 -17.40 8.58 2.57
C ASP A 99 -17.41 8.61 1.03
N ASP A 100 -16.33 9.05 0.39
CA ASP A 100 -16.22 9.02 -1.08
C ASP A 100 -15.74 7.65 -1.61
N ALA A 101 -15.18 6.80 -0.76
CA ALA A 101 -14.65 5.49 -1.13
C ALA A 101 -15.63 4.33 -0.87
N THR A 102 -16.52 4.45 0.13
CA THR A 102 -17.38 3.35 0.58
C THR A 102 -18.76 3.31 -0.07
N ALA A 103 -19.25 4.41 -0.67
CA ALA A 103 -20.57 4.45 -1.31
C ALA A 103 -20.74 3.50 -2.53
N ASN A 104 -19.69 2.77 -2.93
CA ASN A 104 -19.70 1.87 -4.09
C ASN A 104 -19.20 0.44 -3.78
N ASN A 105 -19.09 0.03 -2.51
CA ASN A 105 -18.33 -1.17 -2.14
C ASN A 105 -19.01 -2.15 -1.15
N GLU A 106 -20.35 -2.17 -1.06
CA GLU A 106 -21.06 -3.08 -0.13
C GLU A 106 -21.18 -4.53 -0.60
N ASP A 107 -20.83 -4.88 -1.85
CA ASP A 107 -21.07 -6.24 -2.40
C ASP A 107 -19.84 -7.16 -2.53
N MET A 108 -18.64 -6.78 -2.06
CA MET A 108 -17.48 -7.70 -2.11
C MET A 108 -17.06 -8.20 -0.73
N GLN A 109 -17.73 -9.26 -0.27
CA GLN A 109 -17.19 -10.13 0.77
C GLN A 109 -15.88 -10.77 0.26
N GLY A 110 -14.80 -10.53 1.00
CA GLY A 110 -13.45 -10.83 0.56
C GLY A 110 -13.10 -12.32 0.62
N VAL A 111 -12.66 -12.85 -0.52
CA VAL A 111 -11.86 -14.08 -0.58
C VAL A 111 -10.44 -13.76 -0.10
N SER A 112 -9.94 -14.57 0.83
CA SER A 112 -8.61 -14.44 1.42
C SER A 112 -7.54 -14.82 0.40
N PHE A 113 -6.53 -13.96 0.22
CA PHE A 113 -5.40 -14.19 -0.70
C PHE A 113 -4.58 -15.46 -0.38
N PHE A 114 -4.67 -16.00 0.85
CA PHE A 114 -4.03 -17.28 1.21
C PHE A 114 -4.76 -18.51 0.67
N GLU A 115 -5.99 -18.35 0.19
CA GLU A 115 -6.76 -19.41 -0.50
C GLU A 115 -6.51 -19.40 -2.01
N MET A 116 -5.91 -18.32 -2.54
CA MET A 116 -5.73 -18.10 -3.97
C MET A 116 -4.53 -18.84 -4.58
N ASP A 117 -3.59 -19.33 -3.77
CA ASP A 117 -2.43 -20.12 -4.24
C ASP A 117 -2.64 -21.64 -4.12
N ALA A 118 -3.64 -22.09 -3.35
CA ALA A 118 -3.98 -23.52 -3.24
C ALA A 118 -5.02 -23.98 -4.28
N SER A 119 -5.70 -23.04 -4.93
CA SER A 119 -6.73 -23.32 -5.97
C SER A 119 -6.30 -22.92 -7.38
N ARG A 120 -5.02 -22.58 -7.61
CA ARG A 120 -4.54 -22.05 -8.90
C ARG A 120 -4.12 -23.12 -9.93
N GLU A 121 -4.51 -24.38 -9.74
CA GLU A 121 -4.18 -25.45 -10.69
C GLU A 121 -5.40 -26.09 -11.37
N LEU A 122 -6.62 -25.65 -11.07
CA LEU A 122 -7.84 -26.05 -11.78
C LEU A 122 -8.79 -24.86 -11.86
N GLU A 123 -9.30 -24.62 -13.06
CA GLU A 123 -10.23 -23.55 -13.45
C GLU A 123 -9.60 -22.19 -13.78
N LEU A 124 -9.02 -22.17 -14.99
CA LEU A 124 -8.96 -21.01 -15.87
C LEU A 124 -10.39 -20.67 -16.38
N GLU A 125 -11.34 -20.47 -15.47
CA GLU A 125 -12.62 -19.85 -15.82
C GLU A 125 -12.50 -18.36 -15.53
N ASP A 126 -12.51 -17.57 -16.59
CA ASP A 126 -12.52 -16.12 -16.52
C ASP A 126 -13.62 -15.69 -15.54
N PRO A 127 -13.32 -14.81 -14.55
CA PRO A 127 -14.32 -14.36 -13.60
C PRO A 127 -15.51 -13.78 -14.38
N PRO A 128 -16.76 -14.17 -14.05
CA PRO A 128 -17.94 -13.65 -14.71
C PRO A 128 -17.91 -12.14 -14.52
N CYS A 129 -17.56 -11.44 -15.59
CA CYS A 129 -17.85 -10.03 -15.70
C CYS A 129 -19.37 -9.98 -15.76
N ASP A 130 -20.01 -9.64 -14.64
CA ASP A 130 -21.41 -9.21 -14.55
C ASP A 130 -21.59 -7.90 -15.35
N ASP A 131 -21.32 -7.98 -16.66
CA ASP A 131 -21.56 -6.98 -17.70
C ASP A 131 -22.80 -7.40 -18.53
N GLU A 132 -23.71 -8.21 -17.98
CA GLU A 132 -25.05 -8.46 -18.56
C GLU A 132 -26.05 -7.32 -18.30
N LYS A 133 -25.61 -6.07 -18.47
CA LYS A 133 -26.54 -4.98 -18.79
C LYS A 133 -26.04 -4.25 -20.02
N GLY A 134 -26.24 -4.93 -21.15
CA GLY A 134 -26.32 -4.36 -22.47
C GLY A 134 -25.04 -3.69 -22.87
N GLU A 135 -24.11 -4.45 -23.45
CA GLU A 135 -23.31 -3.90 -24.52
C GLU A 135 -24.29 -3.13 -25.44
N PRO A 136 -24.16 -1.80 -25.61
CA PRO A 136 -24.84 -1.17 -26.70
C PRO A 136 -24.20 -1.82 -27.92
N GLU A 137 -24.94 -2.75 -28.55
CA GLU A 137 -24.65 -3.26 -29.88
C GLU A 137 -24.04 -2.08 -30.63
N MET A 138 -22.82 -2.27 -31.12
CA MET A 138 -22.32 -1.40 -32.15
C MET A 138 -23.30 -1.59 -33.30
N ASP A 139 -24.39 -0.82 -33.27
CA ASP A 139 -25.18 -0.46 -34.42
C ASP A 139 -24.12 -0.07 -35.43
N LYS A 140 -23.90 -1.01 -36.34
CA LYS A 140 -23.33 -0.80 -37.64
C LYS A 140 -24.11 0.40 -38.15
N VAL A 141 -23.54 1.60 -37.98
CA VAL A 141 -23.81 2.72 -38.87
C VAL A 141 -23.15 2.32 -40.19
N SER A 142 -23.73 1.29 -40.79
CA SER A 142 -23.55 0.80 -42.13
C SER A 142 -24.69 1.43 -42.91
N GLU A 143 -24.66 2.75 -42.98
CA GLU A 143 -25.35 3.50 -44.01
C GLU A 143 -24.31 4.46 -44.57
N GLU A 144 -23.50 3.89 -45.46
CA GLU A 144 -23.03 4.61 -46.63
C GLU A 144 -24.26 5.06 -47.44
N GLU A 145 -25.05 5.99 -46.89
CA GLU A 145 -25.88 6.85 -47.72
C GLU A 145 -24.90 7.73 -48.50
N LYS A 146 -24.57 7.19 -49.67
CA LYS A 146 -23.90 7.87 -50.77
C LYS A 146 -24.79 9.04 -51.19
N LEU A 147 -24.75 10.12 -50.43
CA LEU A 147 -25.39 11.39 -50.72
C LEU A 147 -24.77 11.91 -52.01
N SER A 148 -25.45 11.64 -53.12
CA SER A 148 -25.24 12.33 -54.38
C SER A 148 -25.32 13.82 -54.09
N ALA A 149 -24.20 14.51 -54.31
CA ALA A 149 -24.10 15.95 -54.20
C ALA A 149 -25.12 16.61 -55.16
N SER A 150 -26.32 16.91 -54.67
CA SER A 150 -27.18 17.86 -55.34
C SER A 150 -26.60 19.26 -55.11
N GLU A 151 -26.56 20.07 -56.17
CA GLU A 151 -25.93 21.40 -56.26
C GLU A 151 -26.61 22.48 -55.39
N ASP A 152 -27.50 22.08 -54.48
CA ASP A 152 -28.28 22.98 -53.64
C ASP A 152 -27.50 23.42 -52.39
N PRO A 153 -27.28 24.72 -52.18
CA PRO A 153 -26.53 25.24 -51.03
C PRO A 153 -27.19 24.90 -49.68
N GLU A 154 -28.50 24.66 -49.65
CA GLU A 154 -29.23 24.22 -48.46
C GLU A 154 -28.85 22.79 -48.04
N GLY A 155 -28.45 21.93 -48.98
CA GLY A 155 -27.99 20.57 -48.71
C GLY A 155 -26.70 20.54 -47.88
N LEU A 156 -25.78 21.46 -48.14
CA LEU A 156 -24.52 21.57 -47.40
C LEU A 156 -24.74 21.94 -45.94
N VAL A 157 -25.68 22.86 -45.67
CA VAL A 157 -26.03 23.27 -44.29
C VAL A 157 -26.65 22.10 -43.52
N ASN A 158 -27.52 21.32 -44.18
CA ASN A 158 -28.11 20.13 -43.58
C ASN A 158 -27.05 19.06 -43.27
N MET A 159 -26.13 18.80 -44.21
CA MET A 159 -25.01 17.86 -44.00
C MET A 159 -24.10 18.29 -42.85
N LEU A 160 -23.75 19.58 -42.75
CA LEU A 160 -22.97 20.11 -41.63
C LEU A 160 -23.72 19.98 -40.30
N SER A 161 -25.04 20.25 -40.29
CA SER A 161 -25.85 20.10 -39.09
C SER A 161 -25.92 18.64 -38.61
N LEU A 162 -26.00 17.68 -39.54
CA LEU A 162 -25.98 16.24 -39.26
C LEU A 162 -24.60 15.80 -38.78
N GLY A 163 -23.53 16.29 -39.40
CA GLY A 163 -22.15 16.04 -38.97
C GLY A 163 -21.87 16.55 -37.55
N ILE A 164 -22.35 17.75 -37.20
CA ILE A 164 -22.20 18.28 -35.84
C ILE A 164 -22.98 17.43 -34.83
N LYS A 165 -24.18 16.94 -35.19
CA LYS A 165 -24.97 16.05 -34.33
C LYS A 165 -24.26 14.70 -34.12
N SER A 166 -23.72 14.09 -35.17
CA SER A 166 -23.03 12.79 -35.07
C SER A 166 -21.75 12.90 -34.22
N VAL A 167 -20.96 13.96 -34.40
CA VAL A 167 -19.76 14.23 -33.56
C VAL A 167 -20.14 14.39 -32.10
N ARG A 168 -21.27 15.05 -31.80
CA ARG A 168 -21.75 15.22 -30.42
C ARG A 168 -22.17 13.90 -29.78
N VAL A 169 -22.80 13.01 -30.54
CA VAL A 169 -23.16 11.65 -30.08
C VAL A 169 -21.90 10.82 -29.85
N GLN A 170 -20.93 10.85 -30.76
CA GLN A 170 -19.67 10.15 -30.63
C GLN A 170 -18.85 10.63 -29.42
N ALA A 171 -18.82 11.95 -29.17
CA ALA A 171 -18.16 12.53 -28.01
C ALA A 171 -18.79 12.07 -26.68
N LYS A 172 -20.11 11.99 -26.61
CA LYS A 172 -20.79 11.44 -25.42
C LYS A 172 -20.49 9.96 -25.23
N LYS A 173 -20.48 9.16 -26.31
CA LYS A 173 -20.16 7.72 -26.26
C LYS A 173 -18.70 7.47 -25.85
N SER A 174 -17.77 8.28 -26.32
CA SER A 174 -16.36 8.17 -25.91
C SER A 174 -16.15 8.62 -24.46
N GLU A 175 -16.86 9.66 -24.01
CA GLU A 175 -16.83 10.10 -22.62
C GLU A 175 -17.33 9.02 -21.65
N THR A 176 -18.47 8.38 -21.95
CA THR A 176 -19.00 7.29 -21.11
C THR A 176 -18.06 6.09 -21.08
N LYS A 177 -17.47 5.71 -22.22
CA LYS A 177 -16.47 4.63 -22.29
C LYS A 177 -15.22 4.94 -21.47
N LEU A 178 -14.69 6.16 -21.57
CA LEU A 178 -13.53 6.60 -20.79
C LEU A 178 -13.83 6.63 -19.29
N LYS A 179 -15.04 7.08 -18.90
CA LYS A 179 -15.48 6.99 -17.51
C LYS A 179 -15.53 5.53 -17.03
N GLY A 180 -16.07 4.62 -17.83
CA GLY A 180 -16.09 3.19 -17.50
C GLY A 180 -14.67 2.62 -17.28
N MET A 181 -13.75 2.89 -18.21
CA MET A 181 -12.35 2.48 -18.09
C MET A 181 -11.67 3.07 -16.84
N PHE A 182 -11.91 4.36 -16.56
CA PHE A 182 -11.36 5.02 -15.38
C PHE A 182 -11.86 4.38 -14.08
N HIS A 183 -13.17 4.13 -13.95
CA HIS A 183 -13.73 3.51 -12.74
C HIS A 183 -13.18 2.09 -12.54
N LYS A 184 -13.06 1.30 -13.61
CA LYS A 184 -12.48 -0.05 -13.54
C LYS A 184 -11.01 0.00 -13.07
N ALA A 185 -10.19 0.85 -13.68
CA ALA A 185 -8.79 1.02 -13.32
C ALA A 185 -8.61 1.57 -11.88
N PHE A 186 -9.47 2.52 -11.48
CA PHE A 186 -9.46 3.10 -10.15
C PHE A 186 -9.78 2.05 -9.08
N LYS A 187 -10.85 1.26 -9.27
CA LYS A 187 -11.21 0.15 -8.37
C LYS A 187 -10.07 -0.86 -8.24
N ALA A 188 -9.47 -1.26 -9.36
CA ALA A 188 -8.31 -2.15 -9.36
C ALA A 188 -7.11 -1.54 -8.60
N GLY A 189 -6.88 -0.23 -8.76
CA GLY A 189 -5.86 0.52 -8.02
C GLY A 189 -6.10 0.52 -6.51
N VAL A 190 -7.34 0.76 -6.07
CA VAL A 190 -7.73 0.71 -4.64
C VAL A 190 -7.51 -0.69 -4.07
N LEU A 191 -7.93 -1.74 -4.78
CA LEU A 191 -7.72 -3.12 -4.36
C LEU A 191 -6.22 -3.43 -4.20
N ARG A 192 -5.40 -3.06 -5.20
CA ARG A 192 -3.94 -3.24 -5.14
C ARG A 192 -3.32 -2.48 -3.97
N HIS A 193 -3.74 -1.24 -3.74
CA HIS A 193 -3.23 -0.43 -2.63
C HIS A 193 -3.56 -1.05 -1.27
N THR A 194 -4.80 -1.52 -1.08
CA THR A 194 -5.18 -2.20 0.17
C THR A 194 -4.42 -3.51 0.38
N ALA A 195 -4.16 -4.27 -0.69
CA ALA A 195 -3.32 -5.47 -0.62
C ALA A 195 -1.87 -5.13 -0.21
N LEU A 196 -1.29 -4.06 -0.77
CA LEU A 196 0.04 -3.57 -0.39
C LEU A 196 0.11 -3.14 1.08
N LEU A 197 -0.92 -2.47 1.60
CA LEU A 197 -0.98 -2.12 3.02
C LEU A 197 -1.04 -3.35 3.94
N LYS A 198 -1.77 -4.39 3.53
CA LYS A 198 -1.79 -5.68 4.26
C LYS A 198 -0.40 -6.32 4.28
N GLN A 199 0.29 -6.36 3.14
CA GLN A 199 1.65 -6.87 3.04
C GLN A 199 2.63 -6.07 3.91
N GLN A 200 2.55 -4.74 3.89
CA GLN A 200 3.38 -3.86 4.71
C GLN A 200 3.19 -4.16 6.21
N LYS A 201 1.95 -4.43 6.64
CA LYS A 201 1.66 -4.80 8.03
C LYS A 201 2.33 -6.13 8.42
N ILE A 202 2.26 -7.14 7.55
CA ILE A 202 2.91 -8.44 7.77
C ILE A 202 4.43 -8.27 7.88
N LEU A 203 5.04 -7.47 7.00
CA LEU A 203 6.48 -7.19 7.04
C LEU A 203 6.90 -6.51 8.35
N LYS A 204 6.13 -5.52 8.84
CA LYS A 204 6.39 -4.88 10.13
C LYS A 204 6.31 -5.87 11.29
N GLN A 205 5.30 -6.75 11.29
CA GLN A 205 5.19 -7.81 12.31
C GLN A 205 6.38 -8.77 12.27
N SER A 206 6.85 -9.13 11.06
CA SER A 206 8.04 -9.95 10.88
C SER A 206 9.29 -9.27 11.42
N GLU A 207 9.50 -7.98 11.11
CA GLU A 207 10.62 -7.18 11.61
C GLU A 207 10.64 -7.12 13.14
N GLU A 208 9.49 -6.87 13.77
CA GLU A 208 9.34 -6.87 15.22
C GLU A 208 9.68 -8.24 15.83
N SER A 209 9.25 -9.34 15.20
CA SER A 209 9.60 -10.68 15.66
C SER A 209 11.10 -10.94 15.57
N MET A 210 11.74 -10.55 14.47
CA MET A 210 13.19 -10.67 14.28
C MET A 210 13.96 -9.87 15.32
N LYS A 211 13.53 -8.63 15.62
CA LYS A 211 14.12 -7.81 16.69
C LYS A 211 14.00 -8.50 18.05
N LYS A 212 12.84 -9.07 18.39
CA LYS A 212 12.66 -9.85 19.63
C LYS A 212 13.61 -11.04 19.71
N PHE A 213 13.81 -11.77 18.60
CA PHE A 213 14.77 -12.87 18.54
C PHE A 213 16.21 -12.40 18.73
N GLN A 214 16.61 -11.26 18.19
CA GLN A 214 17.95 -10.69 18.41
C GLN A 214 18.17 -10.27 19.86
N VAL A 215 17.19 -9.62 20.49
CA VAL A 215 17.23 -9.31 21.93
C VAL A 215 17.35 -10.59 22.75
N LYS A 216 16.57 -11.63 22.43
CA LYS A 216 16.68 -12.92 23.12
C LYS A 216 18.07 -13.57 22.96
N LYS A 217 18.68 -13.50 21.78
CA LYS A 217 20.05 -14.01 21.55
C LYS A 217 21.08 -13.23 22.38
N THR A 218 21.03 -11.89 22.34
CA THR A 218 21.96 -11.04 23.10
C THR A 218 21.81 -11.23 24.61
N THR A 219 20.58 -11.28 25.14
CA THR A 219 20.36 -11.56 26.57
C THR A 219 20.91 -12.92 26.98
N THR A 220 20.66 -14.00 26.22
CA THR A 220 21.21 -15.33 26.57
C THR A 220 22.75 -15.32 26.59
N THR A 221 23.39 -14.60 25.67
CA THR A 221 24.85 -14.43 25.67
C THR A 221 25.33 -13.60 26.87
N THR A 222 24.65 -12.51 27.23
CA THR A 222 25.03 -11.66 28.37
C THR A 222 24.78 -12.33 29.73
N THR A 223 23.71 -13.11 29.88
CA THR A 223 23.43 -13.85 31.13
C THR A 223 24.44 -14.98 31.35
N ALA A 224 24.99 -15.57 30.27
CA ALA A 224 26.12 -16.50 30.37
C ALA A 224 27.43 -15.83 30.81
N THR A 225 27.56 -14.50 30.73
CA THR A 225 28.75 -13.75 31.16
C THR A 225 28.65 -13.19 32.59
N THR A 226 27.48 -13.24 33.24
CA THR A 226 27.26 -12.54 34.53
C THR A 226 27.15 -13.49 35.74
N THR A 227 27.07 -14.80 35.55
CA THR A 227 27.03 -15.81 36.63
C THR A 227 28.38 -16.54 36.78
N THR A 228 29.48 -15.81 36.91
CA THR A 228 30.75 -16.33 37.48
C THR A 228 31.52 -15.17 38.10
N ARG A 229 30.94 -14.54 39.13
CA ARG A 229 31.69 -13.63 40.00
C ARG A 229 31.38 -13.84 41.47
N THR A 230 31.57 -15.08 41.91
CA THR A 230 32.08 -15.40 43.25
C THR A 230 32.77 -16.75 43.18
N THR A 231 34.11 -16.71 43.19
CA THR A 231 35.04 -17.80 43.54
C THR A 231 34.95 -19.11 42.76
N THR A 232 35.38 -19.13 41.49
CA THR A 232 35.97 -20.32 40.83
C THR A 232 36.66 -19.87 39.52
N PRO A 233 37.77 -20.49 39.09
CA PRO A 233 38.67 -19.99 38.04
C PRO A 233 38.01 -20.00 36.64
N PRO A 234 38.54 -19.21 35.69
CA PRO A 234 37.82 -18.78 34.48
C PRO A 234 37.58 -19.92 33.47
N PRO A 235 36.40 -19.98 32.82
CA PRO A 235 36.10 -20.90 31.72
C PRO A 235 36.62 -20.36 30.37
N THR A 236 37.87 -19.95 30.31
CA THR A 236 38.57 -19.67 29.03
C THR A 236 39.00 -20.95 28.32
N THR A 237 38.95 -22.10 29.00
CA THR A 237 39.44 -23.36 28.45
C THR A 237 38.47 -24.04 27.49
N THR A 238 37.15 -23.88 27.62
CA THR A 238 36.18 -24.61 26.78
C THR A 238 35.99 -24.00 25.39
N ASN A 239 35.99 -22.67 25.25
CA ASN A 239 35.98 -22.03 23.92
C ASN A 239 37.31 -22.23 23.18
N ASN A 240 38.44 -22.12 23.89
CA ASN A 240 39.74 -22.42 23.30
C ASN A 240 39.84 -23.89 22.86
N ASN A 241 39.23 -24.83 23.61
CA ASN A 241 39.14 -26.24 23.20
C ASN A 241 38.25 -26.43 21.96
N LEU A 242 37.17 -25.66 21.83
CA LEU A 242 36.30 -25.77 20.65
C LEU A 242 36.97 -25.19 19.41
N GLU A 243 37.61 -24.02 19.52
CA GLU A 243 38.36 -23.41 18.42
C GLU A 243 39.54 -24.27 17.99
N THR A 244 40.32 -24.81 18.94
CA THR A 244 41.42 -25.74 18.62
C THR A 244 40.91 -27.03 17.98
N ARG A 245 39.77 -27.56 18.43
CA ARG A 245 39.15 -28.74 17.77
C ARG A 245 38.66 -28.42 16.37
N ILE A 246 38.04 -27.27 16.14
CA ILE A 246 37.57 -26.85 14.82
C ILE A 246 38.76 -26.63 13.88
N HIS A 247 39.82 -25.93 14.32
CA HIS A 247 41.05 -25.75 13.56
C HIS A 247 41.72 -27.09 13.24
N GLY A 248 41.85 -27.98 14.22
CA GLY A 248 42.43 -29.30 14.03
C GLY A 248 41.64 -30.15 13.03
N THR A 249 40.30 -30.09 13.07
CA THR A 249 39.46 -30.78 12.07
C THR A 249 39.61 -30.17 10.67
N GLY A 250 39.75 -28.85 10.55
CA GLY A 250 39.98 -28.19 9.26
C GLY A 250 41.32 -28.58 8.64
N GLU A 251 42.40 -28.58 9.42
CA GLU A 251 43.72 -29.01 8.94
C GLU A 251 43.75 -30.49 8.53
N PHE A 252 43.03 -31.35 9.24
CA PHE A 252 42.90 -32.76 8.86
C PHE A 252 42.25 -32.93 7.50
N LEU A 253 41.16 -32.18 7.22
CA LEU A 253 40.48 -32.23 5.93
C LEU A 253 41.38 -31.75 4.78
N VAL A 254 42.16 -30.69 4.99
CA VAL A 254 43.13 -30.20 4.00
C VAL A 254 44.25 -31.21 3.74
N LYS A 255 44.74 -31.89 4.79
CA LYS A 255 45.73 -32.97 4.63
C LYS A 255 45.13 -34.18 3.90
N LEU A 256 43.87 -34.51 4.17
CA LEU A 256 43.17 -35.61 3.52
C LEU A 256 42.91 -35.32 2.04
N GLU A 257 42.59 -34.08 1.69
CA GLU A 257 42.52 -33.62 0.30
C GLU A 257 43.86 -33.77 -0.42
N LYS A 258 44.97 -33.38 0.21
CA LYS A 258 46.32 -33.57 -0.36
C LYS A 258 46.65 -35.04 -0.59
N VAL A 259 46.18 -35.95 0.27
CA VAL A 259 46.37 -37.40 0.09
C VAL A 259 45.52 -37.92 -1.06
N ALA A 260 44.31 -37.40 -1.25
CA ALA A 260 43.48 -37.73 -2.39
C ALA A 260 44.06 -37.27 -3.73
N LEU A 261 44.88 -36.21 -3.73
CA LEU A 261 45.55 -35.66 -4.91
C LEU A 261 46.99 -36.14 -5.10
N ALA A 262 47.58 -36.83 -4.12
CA ALA A 262 48.97 -37.30 -4.18
C ALA A 262 49.12 -38.49 -5.13
N SER A 263 50.28 -38.57 -5.79
CA SER A 263 50.60 -39.68 -6.70
C SER A 263 50.88 -40.98 -5.93
N GLU A 264 50.67 -42.15 -6.55
CA GLU A 264 50.78 -43.48 -5.89
C GLU A 264 52.11 -43.71 -5.14
N ALA A 265 53.20 -43.08 -5.60
CA ALA A 265 54.51 -43.16 -4.95
C ALA A 265 54.59 -42.38 -3.61
N GLU A 266 53.77 -41.35 -3.44
CA GLU A 266 53.80 -40.42 -2.30
C GLU A 266 52.71 -40.72 -1.26
N VAL A 267 51.72 -41.55 -1.60
CA VAL A 267 50.66 -42.01 -0.70
C VAL A 267 51.19 -42.56 0.64
N PRO A 268 52.21 -43.44 0.71
CA PRO A 268 52.68 -43.95 2.00
C PRO A 268 53.32 -42.88 2.90
N GLU A 269 53.90 -41.83 2.31
CA GLU A 269 54.45 -40.69 3.04
C GLU A 269 53.33 -39.74 3.50
N ALA A 270 52.36 -39.46 2.63
CA ALA A 270 51.20 -38.65 2.93
C ALA A 270 50.30 -39.27 4.02
N LEU A 271 50.14 -40.60 4.02
CA LEU A 271 49.44 -41.34 5.08
C LEU A 271 50.18 -41.30 6.42
N ARG A 272 51.53 -41.26 6.42
CA ARG A 272 52.31 -41.03 7.65
C ARG A 272 52.12 -39.60 8.17
N ALA A 273 52.06 -38.61 7.29
CA ALA A 273 51.80 -37.22 7.64
C ALA A 273 50.39 -36.97 8.22
N LEU A 274 49.39 -37.75 7.79
CA LEU A 274 48.03 -37.75 8.35
C LEU A 274 47.96 -38.30 9.78
N ARG A 275 48.81 -39.28 10.12
CA ARG A 275 48.79 -39.97 11.42
C ARG A 275 49.54 -39.21 12.52
N SER A 276 50.34 -38.21 12.16
CA SER A 276 50.99 -37.33 13.13
C SER A 276 49.92 -36.44 13.79
N PRO A 277 49.64 -36.60 15.11
CA PRO A 277 48.68 -35.74 15.79
C PRO A 277 49.18 -34.30 15.69
N ALA A 278 48.30 -33.37 15.31
CA ALA A 278 48.62 -31.94 15.30
C ALA A 278 49.25 -31.59 16.65
N SER A 279 50.53 -31.20 16.63
CA SER A 279 51.32 -30.96 17.82
C SER A 279 50.61 -29.93 18.69
N THR A 280 50.09 -30.39 19.82
CA THR A 280 49.71 -29.51 20.93
C THR A 280 51.00 -29.02 21.57
N ASP A 281 51.69 -28.09 20.90
CA ASP A 281 52.72 -27.26 21.52
C ASP A 281 51.99 -26.19 22.33
N SER A 282 51.81 -26.48 23.62
CA SER A 282 51.35 -25.52 24.62
C SER A 282 52.35 -25.55 25.77
N GLU A 283 53.33 -24.65 25.71
CA GLU A 283 54.13 -24.17 26.84
C GLU A 283 53.59 -22.81 27.29
#